data_AF-A0A0R1U140-F1
#
_entry.id   AF-A0A0R1U140-F1
#
_cell.length_a   1.000
_cell.length_b   1.000
_cell.length_c   1.000
_cell.angle_alpha   90.00
_cell.angle_beta   90.00
_cell.angle_gamma   90.00
#
_symmetry.space_group_name_H-M   'P 1'
#
loop_
_entity.id
_entity.type
_entity.pdbx_description
1 polymer ?
#
loop_
_entity_poly.entity_id
_entity_poly.type
_entity_poly.pdbx_seq_one_letter_code
_entity_poly.pdbx_strand_id
1 'polypeptide(L)'
;MEESYRLRQSRGKLERLEREYAELDERLENHYRITNGQPMNDKRNGASWFKKENWFLDKIRDKRQEIEEQRERVEKLEEQAYNKANGLTRNGSGLEMSVPNLPRIKEHIKRAEQGELFVTKATVRRWKKKVIELEQMKEVSDTKLTAGAQQLVDDGLLRQWKKKPTIYFVADRSFRKLALEINERGEFEESSVYRYRATTDEAKAYVQKLLSMQAEINGG
;
A
#
# COMPACT_ATOMS: atom_id res chain seq x y z
N MET A 1 6.39 -7.72 12.02
CA MET A 1 5.74 -6.81 11.06
C MET A 1 5.10 -7.68 10.00
N GLU A 2 3.78 -7.59 9.79
CA GLU A 2 3.10 -8.47 8.83
C GLU A 2 3.50 -8.07 7.40
N GLU A 3 4.00 -9.03 6.64
CA GLU A 3 4.47 -8.81 5.27
C GLU A 3 3.30 -8.53 4.33
N SER A 4 3.39 -7.44 3.55
CA SER A 4 2.34 -7.12 2.60
C SER A 4 2.30 -8.14 1.45
N TYR A 5 1.11 -8.43 0.91
CA TYR A 5 0.95 -9.31 -0.25
C TYR A 5 1.86 -8.91 -1.42
N ARG A 6 2.00 -7.60 -1.67
CA ARG A 6 2.86 -7.07 -2.73
C ARG A 6 4.34 -7.33 -2.47
N LEU A 7 4.79 -7.21 -1.22
CA LEU A 7 6.18 -7.50 -0.84
C LEU A 7 6.48 -8.99 -1.01
N ARG A 8 5.60 -9.88 -0.54
CA ARG A 8 5.71 -11.33 -0.78
C ARG A 8 5.84 -11.68 -2.26
N GLN A 9 4.93 -11.16 -3.08
CA GLN A 9 4.96 -11.39 -4.53
C GLN A 9 6.25 -10.86 -5.18
N SER A 10 6.73 -9.71 -4.73
CA SER A 10 7.97 -9.10 -5.25
C SER A 10 9.21 -9.94 -4.90
N ARG A 11 9.28 -10.47 -3.68
CA ARG A 11 10.34 -11.40 -3.26
C ARG A 11 10.28 -12.72 -4.01
N GLY A 12 9.10 -13.32 -4.15
CA GLY A 12 8.94 -14.54 -4.96
C GLY A 12 9.34 -14.35 -6.43
N LYS A 13 9.09 -13.15 -7.02
CA LYS A 13 9.60 -12.82 -8.35
C LYS A 13 11.13 -12.72 -8.37
N LEU A 14 11.74 -12.09 -7.36
CA LEU A 14 13.20 -12.00 -7.24
C LEU A 14 13.84 -13.39 -7.18
N GLU A 15 13.35 -14.26 -6.30
CA GLU A 15 13.81 -15.65 -6.17
C GLU A 15 13.68 -16.43 -7.49
N ARG A 16 12.61 -16.18 -8.26
CA ARG A 16 12.45 -16.79 -9.59
C ARG A 16 13.51 -16.29 -10.56
N LEU A 17 13.75 -14.98 -10.62
CA LEU A 17 14.76 -14.40 -11.51
C LEU A 17 16.17 -14.87 -11.17
N GLU A 18 16.50 -14.99 -9.87
CA GLU A 18 17.79 -15.51 -9.40
C GLU A 18 17.99 -16.98 -9.79
N ARG A 19 16.93 -17.80 -9.74
CA ARG A 19 16.98 -19.18 -10.26
C ARG A 19 17.16 -19.23 -11.77
N GLU A 20 16.40 -18.45 -12.53
CA GLU A 20 16.54 -18.36 -13.99
C GLU A 20 17.94 -17.92 -14.41
N TYR A 21 18.55 -16.99 -13.65
CA TYR A 21 19.93 -16.58 -13.83
C TYR A 21 20.91 -17.73 -13.59
N ALA A 22 20.78 -18.44 -12.47
CA ALA A 22 21.65 -19.57 -12.14
C ALA A 22 21.57 -20.68 -13.20
N GLU A 23 20.37 -20.98 -13.71
CA GLU A 23 20.20 -21.95 -14.80
C GLU A 23 20.86 -21.49 -16.11
N LEU A 24 20.81 -20.20 -16.45
CA LEU A 24 21.49 -19.66 -17.63
C LEU A 24 23.01 -19.72 -17.49
N ASP A 25 23.52 -19.40 -16.30
CA ASP A 25 24.94 -19.47 -15.96
C ASP A 25 25.47 -20.90 -16.08
N GLU A 26 24.75 -21.88 -15.50
CA GLU A 26 25.07 -23.31 -15.63
C GLU A 26 25.06 -23.78 -17.09
N ARG A 27 24.09 -23.32 -17.89
CA ARG A 27 24.03 -23.65 -19.32
C ARG A 27 25.22 -23.08 -20.09
N LEU A 28 25.66 -21.87 -19.76
CA LEU A 28 26.85 -21.27 -20.35
C LEU A 28 28.12 -22.04 -19.93
N GLU A 29 28.27 -22.40 -18.66
CA GLU A 29 29.38 -23.25 -18.21
C GLU A 29 29.42 -24.59 -18.95
N ASN A 30 28.26 -25.25 -19.08
CA ASN A 30 28.15 -26.50 -19.82
C ASN A 30 28.48 -26.31 -21.31
N HIS A 31 28.13 -25.18 -21.90
CA HIS A 31 28.51 -24.82 -23.27
C HIS A 31 30.03 -24.69 -23.44
N TYR A 32 30.72 -24.15 -22.44
CA TYR A 32 32.19 -24.13 -22.39
C TYR A 32 32.79 -25.53 -22.17
N ARG A 33 32.22 -26.36 -21.30
CA ARG A 33 32.73 -27.73 -21.04
C ARG A 33 32.77 -28.60 -22.30
N ILE A 34 31.84 -28.40 -23.25
CA ILE A 34 31.80 -29.15 -24.52
C ILE A 34 33.11 -29.01 -25.33
N THR A 35 33.83 -27.90 -25.21
CA THR A 35 35.09 -27.70 -25.95
C THR A 35 36.28 -28.43 -25.33
N ASN A 36 36.15 -28.96 -24.10
CA ASN A 36 37.24 -29.58 -23.34
C ASN A 36 38.53 -28.71 -23.29
N GLY A 37 38.37 -27.38 -23.28
CA GLY A 37 39.49 -26.42 -23.29
C GLY A 37 40.18 -26.24 -24.64
N GLN A 38 39.66 -26.82 -25.73
CA GLN A 38 40.17 -26.59 -27.08
C GLN A 38 39.74 -25.20 -27.59
N PRO A 39 40.65 -24.45 -28.24
CA PRO A 39 40.26 -23.20 -28.90
C PRO A 39 39.29 -23.49 -30.05
N MET A 40 38.18 -22.74 -30.09
CA MET A 40 37.09 -22.97 -31.05
C MET A 40 37.21 -22.11 -32.32
N ASN A 41 38.18 -21.19 -32.36
CA ASN A 41 38.39 -20.28 -33.49
C ASN A 41 38.67 -21.02 -34.81
N ASP A 42 39.50 -22.07 -34.76
CA ASP A 42 39.96 -22.79 -35.95
C ASP A 42 39.07 -24.01 -36.31
N LYS A 43 37.95 -24.19 -35.61
CA LYS A 43 37.08 -25.37 -35.76
C LYS A 43 35.98 -25.09 -36.78
N ARG A 44 35.63 -26.10 -37.59
CA ARG A 44 34.58 -26.01 -38.63
C ARG A 44 33.22 -25.47 -38.12
N ASN A 45 32.88 -25.74 -36.87
CA ASN A 45 31.62 -25.29 -36.25
C ASN A 45 31.80 -24.08 -35.30
N GLY A 46 32.96 -23.43 -35.29
CA GLY A 46 33.30 -22.39 -34.31
C GLY A 46 32.35 -21.20 -34.33
N ALA A 47 31.99 -20.69 -35.51
CA ALA A 47 31.07 -19.56 -35.65
C ALA A 47 29.70 -19.82 -35.00
N SER A 48 29.16 -21.05 -35.13
CA SER A 48 27.88 -21.42 -34.51
C SER A 48 28.00 -21.51 -32.98
N TRP A 49 29.13 -22.04 -32.50
CA TRP A 49 29.43 -22.13 -31.07
C TRP A 49 29.53 -20.74 -30.43
N PHE A 50 30.28 -19.80 -31.04
CA PHE A 50 30.38 -18.41 -30.57
C PHE A 50 29.04 -17.67 -30.64
N LYS A 51 28.23 -17.92 -31.67
CA LYS A 51 26.87 -17.34 -31.74
C LYS A 51 26.00 -17.76 -30.56
N LYS A 52 26.10 -19.04 -30.14
CA LYS A 52 25.37 -19.56 -28.99
C LYS A 52 25.92 -19.05 -27.65
N GLU A 53 27.23 -18.92 -27.54
CA GLU A 53 27.89 -18.27 -26.40
C GLU A 53 27.41 -16.83 -26.24
N ASN A 54 27.48 -16.02 -27.31
CA ASN A 54 27.00 -14.63 -27.30
C ASN A 54 25.52 -14.55 -26.88
N TRP A 55 24.69 -15.47 -27.38
CA TRP A 55 23.28 -15.54 -26.97
C TRP A 55 23.12 -15.78 -25.46
N PHE A 56 23.89 -16.69 -24.87
CA PHE A 56 23.87 -16.90 -23.42
C PHE A 56 24.35 -15.66 -22.66
N LEU A 57 25.46 -15.05 -23.09
CA LEU A 57 26.00 -13.84 -22.47
C LEU A 57 25.01 -12.68 -22.50
N ASP A 58 24.34 -12.46 -23.63
CA ASP A 58 23.28 -11.45 -23.73
C ASP A 58 22.13 -11.74 -22.76
N LYS A 59 21.66 -13.00 -22.70
CA LYS A 59 20.59 -13.39 -21.76
C LYS A 59 20.98 -13.25 -20.30
N ILE A 60 22.21 -13.60 -19.95
CA ILE A 60 22.77 -13.42 -18.60
C ILE A 60 22.82 -11.93 -18.26
N ARG A 61 23.30 -11.08 -19.18
CA ARG A 61 23.33 -9.62 -19.00
C ARG A 61 21.93 -9.06 -18.75
N ASP A 62 20.98 -9.39 -19.62
CA ASP A 62 19.59 -8.92 -19.51
C ASP A 62 18.97 -9.41 -18.18
N LYS A 63 19.21 -10.67 -17.80
CA LYS A 63 18.70 -11.23 -16.54
C LYS A 63 19.31 -10.58 -15.31
N ARG A 64 20.62 -10.24 -15.33
CA ARG A 64 21.26 -9.48 -14.24
C ARG A 64 20.60 -8.12 -14.05
N GLN A 65 20.30 -7.42 -15.15
CA GLN A 65 19.59 -6.15 -15.07
C GLN A 65 18.19 -6.32 -14.47
N GLU A 66 17.41 -7.31 -14.93
CA GLU A 66 16.09 -7.60 -14.36
C GLU A 66 16.14 -7.92 -12.87
N ILE A 67 17.16 -8.66 -12.41
CA ILE A 67 17.38 -8.96 -10.99
C ILE A 67 17.63 -7.66 -10.21
N GLU A 68 18.50 -6.78 -10.72
CA GLU A 68 18.84 -5.53 -10.04
C GLU A 68 17.62 -4.62 -9.88
N GLU A 69 16.87 -4.41 -10.97
CA GLU A 69 15.62 -3.64 -10.93
C GLU A 69 14.60 -4.25 -9.95
N GLN A 70 14.55 -5.58 -9.87
CA GLN A 70 13.66 -6.28 -8.95
C GLN A 70 14.13 -6.19 -7.49
N ARG A 71 15.44 -6.16 -7.23
CA ARG A 71 16.02 -5.93 -5.89
C ARG A 71 15.67 -4.55 -5.38
N GLU A 72 15.90 -3.50 -6.17
CA GLU A 72 15.48 -2.14 -5.82
C GLU A 72 13.97 -2.07 -5.53
N ARG A 73 13.16 -2.81 -6.30
CA ARG A 73 11.71 -2.86 -6.08
C ARG A 73 11.35 -3.48 -4.74
N VAL A 74 12.03 -4.56 -4.35
CA VAL A 74 11.85 -5.22 -3.05
C VAL A 74 12.25 -4.27 -1.94
N GLU A 75 13.43 -3.66 -2.03
CA GLU A 75 13.92 -2.67 -1.05
C GLU A 75 12.93 -1.52 -0.84
N LYS A 76 12.45 -0.89 -1.91
CA LYS A 76 11.45 0.19 -1.84
C LYS A 76 10.13 -0.25 -1.17
N LEU A 77 9.75 -1.53 -1.29
CA LEU A 77 8.56 -2.07 -0.63
C LEU A 77 8.81 -2.38 0.85
N GLU A 78 10.03 -2.81 1.19
CA GLU A 78 10.47 -3.01 2.57
C GLU A 78 10.52 -1.68 3.33
N GLU A 79 11.09 -0.63 2.73
CA GLU A 79 11.08 0.72 3.28
C GLU A 79 9.65 1.22 3.52
N GLN A 80 8.74 1.01 2.56
CA GLN A 80 7.33 1.39 2.73
C GLN A 80 6.66 0.64 3.87
N ALA A 81 6.97 -0.64 4.05
CA ALA A 81 6.47 -1.44 5.16
C ALA A 81 7.02 -0.93 6.50
N TYR A 82 8.32 -0.66 6.56
CA TYR A 82 8.99 -0.06 7.71
C TYR A 82 8.39 1.29 8.08
N ASN A 83 8.23 2.19 7.11
CA ASN A 83 7.64 3.51 7.29
C ASN A 83 6.22 3.39 7.86
N LYS A 84 5.39 2.53 7.28
CA LYS A 84 4.02 2.28 7.77
C LYS A 84 4.02 1.77 9.21
N ALA A 85 4.87 0.80 9.55
CA ALA A 85 4.98 0.27 10.91
C ALA A 85 5.48 1.32 11.91
N ASN A 86 6.25 2.29 11.44
CA ASN A 86 6.75 3.42 12.22
C ASN A 86 5.83 4.65 12.18
N GLY A 87 4.64 4.55 11.58
CA GLY A 87 3.69 5.68 11.55
C GLY A 87 4.22 6.84 10.73
N LEU A 88 5.08 6.57 9.76
CA LEU A 88 5.61 7.54 8.81
C LEU A 88 4.77 7.52 7.54
N THR A 89 4.85 8.62 6.79
CA THR A 89 4.30 8.72 5.45
C THR A 89 4.95 7.67 4.54
N ARG A 90 4.31 7.37 3.40
CA ARG A 90 4.79 6.34 2.46
C ARG A 90 6.28 6.45 2.11
N ASN A 91 6.78 7.68 1.96
CA ASN A 91 8.15 7.97 1.57
C ASN A 91 9.06 8.29 2.77
N GLY A 92 8.58 8.13 4.01
CA GLY A 92 9.36 8.42 5.22
C GLY A 92 9.57 9.90 5.52
N SER A 93 9.01 10.82 4.72
CA SER A 93 9.26 12.26 4.83
C SER A 93 8.68 12.94 6.08
N GLY A 94 7.79 12.26 6.81
CA GLY A 94 7.18 12.79 8.01
C GLY A 94 6.21 11.81 8.65
N LEU A 95 5.48 12.27 9.67
CA LEU A 95 4.49 11.45 10.37
C LEU A 95 3.20 11.29 9.55
N GLU A 96 2.63 10.09 9.57
CA GLU A 96 1.33 9.79 9.01
C GLU A 96 0.21 10.34 9.93
N MET A 97 -0.52 11.34 9.46
CA MET A 97 -1.57 12.02 10.23
C MET A 97 -2.88 11.22 10.23
N SER A 98 -2.94 10.19 11.06
CA SER A 98 -4.08 9.27 11.16
C SER A 98 -4.40 8.91 12.61
N VAL A 99 -5.64 8.51 12.86
CA VAL A 99 -6.11 8.15 14.22
C VAL A 99 -5.25 7.04 14.84
N PRO A 100 -4.90 5.93 14.14
CA PRO A 100 -4.04 4.90 14.71
C PRO A 100 -2.63 5.39 15.10
N ASN A 101 -2.15 6.46 14.46
CA ASN A 101 -0.82 7.02 14.71
C ASN A 101 -0.81 8.15 15.76
N LEU A 102 -1.97 8.47 16.36
CA LEU A 102 -2.13 9.55 17.32
C LEU A 102 -1.13 9.49 18.49
N PRO A 103 -0.85 8.32 19.11
CA PRO A 103 0.12 8.25 20.21
C PRO A 103 1.51 8.75 19.82
N ARG A 104 2.02 8.36 18.64
CA ARG A 104 3.31 8.82 18.13
C ARG A 104 3.32 10.31 17.82
N ILE A 105 2.25 10.84 17.23
CA ILE A 105 2.17 12.29 16.94
C ILE A 105 2.28 13.09 18.23
N LYS A 106 1.58 12.67 19.30
CA LYS A 106 1.68 13.29 20.64
C LYS A 106 3.07 13.17 21.23
N GLU A 107 3.70 12.01 21.13
CA GLU A 107 5.08 11.79 21.58
C GLU A 107 6.06 12.72 20.87
N HIS A 108 5.95 12.86 19.55
CA HIS A 108 6.80 13.76 18.75
C HIS A 108 6.61 15.24 19.14
N ILE A 109 5.38 15.66 19.45
CA ILE A 109 5.13 17.01 19.98
C ILE A 109 5.83 17.19 21.32
N LYS A 110 5.69 16.24 22.25
CA LYS A 110 6.31 16.29 23.57
C LYS A 110 7.84 16.40 23.47
N ARG A 111 8.46 15.55 22.65
CA ARG A 111 9.91 15.57 22.41
C ARG A 111 10.38 16.90 21.79
N ALA A 112 9.59 17.47 20.89
CA ALA A 112 9.89 18.79 20.31
C ALA A 112 9.81 19.91 21.35
N GLU A 113 8.84 19.86 22.27
CA GLU A 113 8.70 20.83 23.36
C GLU A 113 9.82 20.70 24.40
N GLN A 114 10.30 19.48 24.64
CA GLN A 114 11.44 19.19 25.51
C GLN A 114 12.80 19.53 24.87
N GLY A 115 12.84 19.91 23.59
CA GLY A 115 14.07 20.19 22.85
C GLY A 115 14.84 18.94 22.38
N GLU A 116 14.25 17.75 22.52
CA GLU A 116 14.83 16.48 22.05
C GLU A 116 14.63 16.24 20.55
N LEU A 117 13.70 16.98 19.93
CA LEU A 117 13.40 16.90 18.50
C LEU A 117 13.51 18.28 17.86
N PHE A 118 14.47 18.44 16.94
CA PHE A 118 14.68 19.69 16.21
C PHE A 118 13.68 19.82 15.05
N VAL A 119 12.54 20.43 15.34
CA VAL A 119 11.52 20.78 14.34
C VAL A 119 11.12 22.25 14.47
N THR A 120 10.62 22.82 13.37
CA THR A 120 10.16 24.21 13.40
C THR A 120 8.93 24.36 14.30
N LYS A 121 8.80 25.53 14.95
CA LYS A 121 7.59 25.87 15.72
C LYS A 121 6.31 25.78 14.87
N ALA A 122 6.40 26.10 13.59
CA ALA A 122 5.29 25.97 12.64
C ALA A 122 4.85 24.51 12.46
N THR A 123 5.80 23.57 12.37
CA THR A 123 5.52 22.13 12.30
C THR A 123 4.80 21.64 13.55
N VAL A 124 5.29 22.01 14.75
CA VAL A 124 4.66 21.63 16.02
C VAL A 124 3.23 22.17 16.11
N ARG A 125 2.99 23.42 15.71
CA ARG A 125 1.64 24.01 15.66
C ARG A 125 0.70 23.22 14.74
N ARG A 126 1.16 22.82 13.55
CA ARG A 126 0.37 21.99 12.61
C ARG A 126 0.05 20.63 13.22
N TRP A 127 1.01 19.98 13.88
CA TRP A 127 0.79 18.70 14.55
C TRP A 127 -0.24 18.82 15.68
N LYS A 128 -0.16 19.85 16.53
CA LYS A 128 -1.14 20.11 17.59
C LYS A 128 -2.55 20.28 17.04
N LYS A 129 -2.73 21.12 16.00
CA LYS A 129 -4.03 21.28 15.33
C LYS A 129 -4.54 19.93 14.82
N LYS A 130 -3.65 19.12 14.24
CA LYS A 130 -4.01 17.83 13.68
C LYS A 130 -4.38 16.80 14.75
N VAL A 131 -3.74 16.83 15.91
CA VAL A 131 -4.11 15.99 17.06
C VAL A 131 -5.55 16.24 17.48
N ILE A 132 -5.95 17.51 17.63
CA ILE A 132 -7.32 17.88 18.01
C ILE A 132 -8.33 17.33 17.00
N GLU A 133 -8.09 17.54 15.70
CA GLU A 133 -8.96 17.01 14.64
C GLU A 133 -9.05 15.47 14.68
N LEU A 134 -7.94 14.78 14.96
CA LEU A 134 -7.90 13.31 15.01
C LEU A 134 -8.55 12.75 16.28
N GLU A 135 -8.48 13.47 17.40
CA GLU A 135 -9.16 13.10 18.65
C GLU A 135 -10.67 13.18 18.49
N GLN A 136 -11.19 14.28 17.93
CA GLN A 136 -12.61 14.41 17.61
C GLN A 136 -13.09 13.28 16.68
N MET A 137 -12.31 12.98 15.63
CA MET A 137 -12.63 11.85 14.75
C MET A 137 -12.62 10.51 15.47
N LYS A 138 -11.70 10.31 16.43
CA LYS A 138 -11.63 9.09 17.23
C LYS A 138 -12.87 8.96 18.12
N GLU A 139 -13.25 10.03 18.81
CA GLU A 139 -14.43 10.06 19.68
C GLU A 139 -15.71 9.70 18.91
N VAL A 140 -15.95 10.35 17.77
CA VAL A 140 -17.10 10.04 16.91
C VAL A 140 -17.05 8.58 16.44
N SER A 141 -15.87 8.05 16.11
CA SER A 141 -15.73 6.65 15.67
C SER A 141 -15.88 5.62 16.77
N ASP A 142 -15.62 5.99 18.02
CA ASP A 142 -15.81 5.13 19.18
C ASP A 142 -17.29 5.14 19.63
N THR A 143 -18.09 6.10 19.16
CA THR A 143 -19.53 6.11 19.38
C THR A 143 -20.17 4.86 18.79
N LYS A 144 -21.04 4.23 19.58
CA LYS A 144 -21.78 3.04 19.17
C LYS A 144 -22.67 3.35 17.97
N LEU A 145 -22.52 2.57 16.90
CA LEU A 145 -23.38 2.66 15.73
C LEU A 145 -24.84 2.34 16.08
N THR A 146 -25.76 3.01 15.40
CA THR A 146 -27.18 2.66 15.43
C THR A 146 -27.41 1.28 14.81
N ALA A 147 -28.55 0.65 15.08
CA ALA A 147 -28.84 -0.70 14.60
C ALA A 147 -28.77 -0.80 13.07
N GLY A 148 -29.37 0.16 12.36
CA GLY A 148 -29.33 0.26 10.91
C GLY A 148 -27.93 0.51 10.36
N ALA A 149 -27.15 1.39 10.99
CA ALA A 149 -25.78 1.63 10.58
C ALA A 149 -24.90 0.38 10.77
N GLN A 150 -25.05 -0.31 11.90
CA GLN A 150 -24.34 -1.57 12.16
C GLN A 150 -24.71 -2.64 11.13
N GLN A 151 -26.00 -2.78 10.80
CA GLN A 151 -26.46 -3.73 9.78
C GLN A 151 -25.80 -3.50 8.41
N LEU A 152 -25.67 -2.24 7.96
CA LEU A 152 -25.00 -1.94 6.68
C LEU A 152 -23.53 -2.37 6.66
N VAL A 153 -22.85 -2.31 7.80
CA VAL A 153 -21.47 -2.78 7.95
C VAL A 153 -21.43 -4.31 7.99
N ASP A 154 -22.34 -4.93 8.74
CA ASP A 154 -22.42 -6.38 8.92
C ASP A 154 -22.80 -7.10 7.60
N ASP A 155 -23.70 -6.51 6.81
CA ASP A 155 -24.05 -6.94 5.46
C ASP A 155 -22.90 -6.75 4.46
N GLY A 156 -21.80 -6.11 4.86
CA GLY A 156 -20.61 -5.89 4.05
C GLY A 156 -20.79 -4.84 2.96
N LEU A 157 -21.83 -4.00 3.04
CA LEU A 157 -22.10 -2.92 2.09
C LEU A 157 -21.16 -1.73 2.29
N LEU A 158 -20.69 -1.53 3.53
CA LEU A 158 -19.81 -0.43 3.92
C LEU A 158 -18.52 -0.95 4.55
N ARG A 159 -17.40 -0.26 4.27
CA ARG A 159 -16.07 -0.60 4.80
C ARG A 159 -15.42 0.61 5.47
N GLN A 160 -15.13 0.49 6.76
CA GLN A 160 -14.50 1.55 7.53
C GLN A 160 -13.09 1.88 7.03
N TRP A 161 -12.79 3.17 6.92
CA TRP A 161 -11.46 3.62 6.56
C TRP A 161 -10.54 3.72 7.77
N LYS A 162 -9.52 2.85 7.82
CA LYS A 162 -8.55 2.81 8.94
C LYS A 162 -7.87 4.14 9.30
N LYS A 163 -7.64 5.05 8.34
CA LYS A 163 -6.95 6.33 8.61
C LYS A 163 -7.88 7.38 9.22
N LYS A 164 -9.14 7.36 8.82
CA LYS A 164 -10.21 8.26 9.24
C LYS A 164 -11.44 7.40 9.54
N PRO A 165 -11.53 6.84 10.75
CA PRO A 165 -12.53 5.83 11.09
C PRO A 165 -13.98 6.35 11.07
N THR A 166 -14.18 7.66 10.92
CA THR A 166 -15.48 8.27 10.66
C THR A 166 -15.99 8.08 9.23
N ILE A 167 -15.13 7.70 8.28
CA ILE A 167 -15.48 7.56 6.86
C ILE A 167 -15.59 6.07 6.51
N TYR A 168 -16.67 5.72 5.83
CA TYR A 168 -16.97 4.37 5.38
C TYR A 168 -17.18 4.34 3.86
N PHE A 169 -16.38 3.56 3.16
CA PHE A 169 -16.48 3.42 1.70
C PHE A 169 -17.51 2.36 1.33
N VAL A 170 -18.27 2.64 0.27
CA VAL A 170 -19.14 1.66 -0.37
C VAL A 170 -18.30 0.49 -0.89
N ALA A 171 -18.71 -0.73 -0.55
CA ALA A 171 -17.99 -1.95 -0.93
C ALA A 171 -18.17 -2.34 -2.41
N ASP A 172 -19.26 -1.88 -3.03
CA ASP A 172 -19.53 -2.09 -4.46
C ASP A 172 -18.40 -1.53 -5.34
N ARG A 173 -17.90 -2.38 -6.24
CA ARG A 173 -16.80 -2.05 -7.15
C ARG A 173 -17.18 -0.98 -8.18
N SER A 174 -18.47 -0.76 -8.42
CA SER A 174 -18.99 0.32 -9.27
C SER A 174 -18.78 1.69 -8.61
N PHE A 175 -18.71 1.74 -7.27
CA PHE A 175 -18.68 2.99 -6.49
C PHE A 175 -17.42 3.14 -5.61
N ARG A 176 -16.24 2.78 -6.12
CA ARG A 176 -14.97 2.73 -5.34
C ARG A 176 -14.57 3.99 -4.59
N LYS A 177 -15.07 5.16 -4.98
CA LYS A 177 -14.76 6.46 -4.33
C LYS A 177 -15.90 6.97 -3.46
N LEU A 178 -17.07 6.35 -3.53
CA LEU A 178 -18.26 6.78 -2.79
C LEU A 178 -18.12 6.41 -1.32
N ALA A 179 -18.40 7.35 -0.44
CA ALA A 179 -18.32 7.13 0.99
C ALA A 179 -19.45 7.83 1.74
N LEU A 180 -19.76 7.28 2.91
CA LEU A 180 -20.61 7.87 3.92
C LEU A 180 -19.77 8.23 5.16
N GLU A 181 -20.23 9.19 5.93
CA GLU A 181 -19.61 9.62 7.18
C GLU A 181 -20.54 9.33 8.33
N ILE A 182 -20.00 8.85 9.45
CA ILE A 182 -20.78 8.72 10.69
C ILE A 182 -20.85 10.06 11.41
N ASN A 183 -22.03 10.39 11.92
CA ASN A 183 -22.26 11.54 12.78
C ASN A 183 -22.09 11.18 14.26
N GLU A 184 -22.25 12.17 15.15
CA GLU A 184 -22.14 12.00 16.61
C GLU A 184 -23.19 11.03 17.20
N ARG A 185 -24.26 10.72 16.46
CA ARG A 185 -25.32 9.78 16.88
C ARG A 185 -25.01 8.33 16.46
N GLY A 186 -23.95 8.11 15.68
CA GLY A 186 -23.65 6.79 15.12
C GLY A 186 -24.52 6.42 13.91
N GLU A 187 -25.02 7.41 13.18
CA GLU A 187 -25.77 7.26 11.93
C GLU A 187 -24.92 7.69 10.74
N PHE A 188 -25.11 7.04 9.58
CA PHE A 188 -24.47 7.46 8.34
C PHE A 188 -25.17 8.65 7.70
N GLU A 189 -24.36 9.56 7.17
CA GLU A 189 -24.74 10.69 6.34
C GLU A 189 -23.87 10.74 5.08
N GLU A 190 -24.29 11.52 4.08
CA GLU A 190 -23.47 11.72 2.89
C GLU A 190 -22.13 12.38 3.26
N SER A 191 -21.03 11.86 2.71
CA SER A 191 -19.69 12.35 3.01
C SER A 191 -19.55 13.86 2.79
N SER A 192 -19.08 14.58 3.81
CA SER A 192 -18.74 15.99 3.69
C SER A 192 -17.58 16.24 2.69
N VAL A 193 -16.72 15.25 2.47
CA VAL A 193 -15.58 15.34 1.54
C VAL A 193 -16.05 15.27 0.08
N TYR A 194 -15.88 16.38 -0.65
CA TYR A 194 -16.27 16.52 -2.07
C TYR A 194 -15.85 15.35 -2.97
N ARG A 195 -14.64 14.79 -2.79
CA ARG A 195 -14.13 13.69 -3.63
C ARG A 195 -14.83 12.35 -3.42
N TYR A 196 -15.63 12.22 -2.38
CA TYR A 196 -16.34 10.98 -2.03
C TYR A 196 -17.86 11.11 -2.12
N ARG A 197 -18.37 12.26 -2.56
CA ARG A 197 -19.81 12.52 -2.75
C ARG A 197 -20.36 11.82 -3.99
N ALA A 198 -21.67 11.60 -4.00
CA ALA A 198 -22.37 11.06 -5.15
C ALA A 198 -22.53 12.13 -6.24
N THR A 199 -21.85 11.95 -7.38
CA THR A 199 -21.93 12.89 -8.50
C THR A 199 -22.89 12.43 -9.59
N THR A 200 -22.96 11.13 -9.85
CA THR A 200 -23.86 10.54 -10.85
C THR A 200 -25.21 10.19 -10.23
N ASP A 201 -26.26 10.14 -11.05
CA ASP A 201 -27.61 9.85 -10.56
C ASP A 201 -27.72 8.43 -10.02
N GLU A 202 -27.02 7.46 -10.62
CA GLU A 202 -26.87 6.10 -10.09
C GLU A 202 -26.23 6.09 -8.69
N ALA A 203 -25.16 6.87 -8.49
CA ALA A 203 -24.49 6.95 -7.19
C ALA A 203 -25.40 7.62 -6.14
N LYS A 204 -26.16 8.64 -6.53
CA LYS A 204 -27.12 9.32 -5.64
C LYS A 204 -28.24 8.37 -5.22
N ALA A 205 -28.81 7.65 -6.18
CA ALA A 205 -29.84 6.64 -5.90
C ALA A 205 -29.31 5.54 -4.98
N TYR A 206 -28.05 5.11 -5.17
CA TYR A 206 -27.42 4.13 -4.30
C TYR A 206 -27.17 4.65 -2.87
N VAL A 207 -26.69 5.89 -2.71
CA VAL A 207 -26.57 6.53 -1.39
C VAL A 207 -27.94 6.60 -0.72
N GLN A 208 -28.95 7.09 -1.43
CA GLN A 208 -30.30 7.21 -0.90
C GLN A 208 -30.86 5.86 -0.45
N LYS A 209 -30.63 4.80 -1.23
CA LYS A 209 -30.98 3.43 -0.85
C LYS A 209 -30.32 3.00 0.46
N LEU A 210 -29.01 3.25 0.63
CA LEU A 210 -28.32 2.88 1.88
C LEU A 210 -28.87 3.66 3.08
N LEU A 211 -29.10 4.95 2.91
CA LEU A 211 -29.65 5.81 3.97
C LEU A 211 -31.09 5.43 4.33
N SER A 212 -31.92 5.05 3.34
CA SER A 212 -33.28 4.57 3.60
C SER A 212 -33.28 3.23 4.33
N MET A 213 -32.42 2.29 3.93
CA MET A 213 -32.26 1.01 4.64
C MET A 213 -31.88 1.21 6.11
N GLN A 214 -30.92 2.11 6.38
CA GLN A 214 -30.58 2.48 7.75
C GLN A 214 -31.79 3.04 8.51
N ALA A 215 -32.51 4.00 7.90
CA ALA A 215 -33.66 4.64 8.54
C ALA A 215 -34.78 3.64 8.87
N GLU A 216 -35.11 2.74 7.94
CA GLU A 216 -36.10 1.68 8.15
C GLU A 216 -35.73 0.77 9.33
N ILE A 217 -34.46 0.38 9.44
CA ILE A 217 -33.97 -0.49 10.52
C ILE A 217 -33.89 0.24 11.86
N ASN A 218 -33.54 1.53 11.85
CA ASN A 218 -33.57 2.38 13.04
C ASN A 218 -35.00 2.66 13.52
N GLY A 219 -36.02 2.17 12.81
CA GLY A 219 -37.42 2.30 13.15
C GLY A 219 -38.03 3.57 12.57
N GLY A 220 -37.86 3.79 11.26
CA GLY A 220 -38.50 4.87 10.51
C GLY A 220 -39.92 5.17 10.95
#